data_AF-A0AAV4P9S9-F1
#
_entry.id   AF-A0AAV4P9S9-F1
#
_cell.length_a   1.000
_cell.length_b   1.000
_cell.length_c   1.000
_cell.angle_alpha   90.00
_cell.angle_beta   90.00
_cell.angle_gamma   90.00
#
_symmetry.space_group_name_H-M   'P 1'
#
loop_
_entity.id
_entity.type
_entity.pdbx_description
1 polymer ?
#
loop_
_entity_poly.entity_id
_entity_poly.type
_entity_poly.pdbx_seq_one_letter_code
_entity_poly.pdbx_strand_id
1 'polypeptide(L)'
;MGLSVDNDVCFSNYGHCNYLSSKHASIFYDEITKRCYELINYSSHGTVVDNIFYCFDTSDKRHNSSSTNSLSAQVRRLSRSSSRMNNLPSPIPSTQRHVVPSRGRQNFQPCKCRANPFYLSEGNGFENSALLNHGSFIQCGCLNFYIQHHRVRIQD
;
A
#
# COMPACT_ATOMS: atom_id res chain seq x y z
N MET A 1 -3.46 -7.29 11.77
CA MET A 1 -4.67 -7.02 10.96
C MET A 1 -4.26 -6.75 9.51
N GLY A 2 -4.98 -7.30 8.54
CA GLY A 2 -4.61 -7.23 7.12
C GLY A 2 -5.43 -8.15 6.22
N LEU A 3 -5.09 -8.23 4.93
CA LEU A 3 -5.76 -9.10 3.96
C LEU A 3 -5.35 -10.58 4.06
N SER A 4 -4.19 -10.91 4.67
CA SER A 4 -3.78 -12.31 4.83
C SER A 4 -4.69 -13.03 5.80
N VAL A 5 -4.99 -14.31 5.53
CA VAL A 5 -5.78 -15.18 6.39
C VAL A 5 -5.10 -15.46 7.73
N ASP A 6 -3.78 -15.30 7.81
CA ASP A 6 -3.00 -15.51 9.03
C ASP A 6 -3.12 -14.34 10.03
N ASN A 7 -3.80 -13.25 9.67
CA ASN A 7 -4.04 -12.15 10.58
C ASN A 7 -5.21 -12.45 11.52
N ASP A 8 -5.08 -12.06 12.80
CA ASP A 8 -6.18 -12.14 13.78
C ASP A 8 -7.46 -11.42 13.32
N VAL A 9 -7.27 -10.31 12.60
CA VAL A 9 -8.33 -9.55 11.94
C VAL A 9 -8.05 -9.56 10.43
N CYS A 10 -8.77 -10.44 9.73
CA CYS A 10 -8.69 -10.58 8.27
C CYS A 10 -9.69 -9.63 7.59
N PHE A 11 -9.19 -8.68 6.81
CA PHE A 11 -9.99 -7.65 6.14
C PHE A 11 -10.96 -8.20 5.10
N SER A 12 -10.62 -9.34 4.48
CA SER A 12 -11.47 -10.02 3.49
C SER A 12 -12.85 -10.42 4.06
N ASN A 13 -12.99 -10.50 5.38
CA ASN A 13 -14.25 -10.79 6.07
C ASN A 13 -15.17 -9.58 6.23
N TYR A 14 -14.66 -8.36 6.08
CA TYR A 14 -15.40 -7.12 6.35
C TYR A 14 -15.68 -6.29 5.10
N GLY A 15 -14.93 -6.52 4.01
CA GLY A 15 -15.19 -5.86 2.74
C GLY A 15 -13.96 -5.77 1.86
N HIS A 16 -14.11 -5.07 0.73
CA HIS A 16 -13.05 -4.87 -0.24
C HIS A 16 -12.60 -3.41 -0.28
N CYS A 17 -11.28 -3.20 -0.32
CA CYS A 17 -10.68 -1.89 -0.57
C CYS A 17 -9.31 -2.07 -1.25
N ASN A 18 -9.01 -1.20 -2.22
CA ASN A 18 -7.78 -1.22 -3.00
C ASN A 18 -6.54 -0.70 -2.23
N TYR A 19 -6.75 -0.09 -1.06
CA TYR A 19 -5.71 0.51 -0.22
C TYR A 19 -5.44 -0.30 1.05
N LEU A 20 -5.65 -1.61 0.96
CA LEU A 20 -5.38 -2.56 2.05
C LEU A 20 -4.13 -3.38 1.74
N SER A 21 -3.42 -3.83 2.79
CA SER A 21 -2.20 -4.62 2.66
C SER A 21 -2.37 -5.99 3.33
N SER A 22 -1.63 -7.00 2.86
CA SER A 22 -1.67 -8.36 3.46
C SER A 22 -1.34 -8.35 4.95
N LYS A 23 -0.35 -7.56 5.35
CA LYS A 23 -0.08 -7.18 6.74
C LYS A 23 -0.16 -5.66 6.81
N HIS A 24 -1.25 -5.13 7.38
CA HIS A 24 -1.54 -3.69 7.31
C HIS A 24 -1.10 -2.97 8.59
N ALA A 25 -1.50 -3.50 9.75
CA ALA A 25 -1.08 -2.99 11.04
C ALA A 25 -1.03 -4.12 12.09
N SER A 26 -0.29 -3.90 13.17
CA SER A 26 -0.33 -4.73 14.38
C SER A 26 -0.67 -3.86 15.57
N ILE A 27 -1.43 -4.42 16.51
CA ILE A 27 -1.81 -3.75 17.75
C ILE A 27 -1.27 -4.58 18.90
N PHE A 28 -0.53 -3.93 19.80
CA PHE A 28 0.07 -4.52 20.98
C PHE A 28 -0.56 -3.91 22.22
N TYR A 29 -0.68 -4.70 23.27
CA TYR A 29 -1.09 -4.18 24.56
C TYR A 29 0.16 -3.80 25.35
N ASP A 30 0.19 -2.58 25.88
CA ASP A 30 1.31 -2.18 26.74
C ASP A 30 1.14 -2.78 28.14
N GLU A 31 1.99 -3.77 28.45
CA GLU A 31 1.99 -4.46 29.74
C GLU A 31 2.47 -3.57 30.90
N ILE A 32 3.22 -2.51 30.61
CA ILE A 32 3.79 -1.61 31.62
C ILE A 32 2.68 -0.69 32.14
N THR A 33 1.99 0.01 31.25
CA THR A 33 0.94 0.97 31.64
C THR A 33 -0.43 0.32 31.84
N LYS A 34 -0.66 -0.87 31.27
CA LYS A 34 -1.93 -1.64 31.32
C LYS A 34 -3.18 -0.84 30.98
N ARG A 35 -3.03 0.24 30.22
CA ARG A 35 -4.12 1.20 29.96
C ARG A 35 -4.18 1.66 28.52
N CYS A 36 -3.10 1.52 27.76
CA CYS A 36 -3.06 1.85 26.36
C CYS A 36 -2.66 0.64 25.51
N TYR A 37 -2.99 0.78 24.24
CA TYR A 37 -2.60 -0.08 23.15
C TYR A 37 -1.64 0.68 22.26
N GLU A 38 -0.79 -0.05 21.58
CA GLU A 38 0.16 0.51 20.63
C GLU A 38 -0.13 -0.08 19.24
N LEU A 39 -0.39 0.76 18.25
CA LEU A 39 -0.59 0.37 16.86
C LEU A 39 0.64 0.72 16.03
N ILE A 40 1.20 -0.29 15.37
CA ILE A 40 2.27 -0.13 14.39
C ILE A 40 1.70 -0.32 13.00
N ASN A 41 1.79 0.72 12.16
CA ASN A 41 1.41 0.65 10.75
C ASN A 41 2.53 0.04 9.91
N TYR A 42 2.21 -1.03 9.17
CA TYR A 42 3.10 -1.65 8.18
C TYR A 42 2.70 -1.35 6.73
N SER A 43 1.54 -0.72 6.53
CA SER A 43 1.02 -0.44 5.20
C SER A 43 1.65 0.81 4.59
N SER A 44 2.03 0.73 3.33
CA SER A 44 2.35 1.91 2.51
C SER A 44 1.14 2.80 2.24
N HIS A 45 -0.08 2.26 2.42
CA HIS A 45 -1.32 3.02 2.33
C HIS A 45 -1.67 3.72 3.64
N GLY A 46 -0.90 3.50 4.71
CA GLY A 46 -1.12 4.08 6.02
C GLY A 46 -2.41 3.68 6.74
N THR A 47 -2.49 4.08 7.99
CA THR A 47 -3.61 3.85 8.91
C THR A 47 -4.01 5.18 9.52
N VAL A 48 -5.31 5.46 9.66
CA VAL A 48 -5.78 6.64 10.39
C VAL A 48 -6.23 6.19 11.77
N VAL A 49 -5.75 6.85 12.82
CA VAL A 49 -6.17 6.63 14.21
C VAL A 49 -6.66 7.94 14.79
N ASP A 50 -7.90 8.00 15.26
CA ASP A 50 -8.51 9.21 15.84
C ASP A 50 -8.26 10.47 14.98
N ASN A 51 -8.46 10.32 13.66
CA ASN A 51 -8.26 11.34 12.61
C ASN A 51 -6.79 11.73 12.34
N ILE A 52 -5.83 11.12 13.00
CA ILE A 52 -4.39 11.29 12.77
C ILE A 52 -3.91 10.22 11.79
N PHE A 53 -3.18 10.63 10.77
CA PHE A 53 -2.67 9.72 9.74
C PHE A 53 -1.26 9.19 10.08
N TYR A 54 -1.11 7.87 10.06
CA TYR A 54 0.12 7.14 10.33
C TYR A 54 0.57 6.41 9.08
N CYS A 55 1.71 6.80 8.51
CA CYS A 55 2.32 6.11 7.38
C CYS A 55 3.84 6.09 7.50
N PHE A 56 4.46 5.16 6.81
CA PHE A 56 5.91 5.13 6.69
C PHE A 56 6.36 6.17 5.66
N ASP A 57 7.29 7.06 6.03
CA ASP A 57 7.87 7.99 5.07
C ASP A 57 8.76 7.21 4.09
N THR A 58 8.42 7.27 2.81
CA THR A 58 9.23 6.66 1.73
C THR A 58 10.26 7.62 1.14
N SER A 59 10.35 8.85 1.67
CA SER A 59 11.31 9.90 1.29
C SER A 59 12.76 9.46 1.37
N ASP A 60 13.13 8.63 2.37
CA ASP A 60 14.51 8.23 2.61
C ASP A 60 15.19 7.46 1.46
N LYS A 61 14.41 6.94 0.50
CA LYS A 61 14.95 6.26 -0.69
C LYS A 61 15.01 7.13 -1.95
N ARG A 62 14.47 8.35 -1.95
CA ARG A 62 14.51 9.24 -3.13
C ARG A 62 15.73 10.15 -3.16
N HIS A 63 16.47 10.31 -2.07
CA HIS A 63 17.69 11.11 -2.06
C HIS A 63 18.92 10.42 -2.71
N ASN A 64 18.78 9.19 -3.23
CA ASN A 64 19.85 8.50 -3.97
C ASN A 64 19.49 8.13 -5.43
N SER A 65 18.34 8.59 -5.96
CA SER A 65 18.15 8.63 -7.40
C SER A 65 18.70 9.96 -7.92
N SER A 66 19.98 9.93 -8.23
CA SER A 66 20.67 10.95 -9.04
C SER A 66 19.75 11.43 -10.17
N SER A 67 19.65 12.75 -10.27
CA SER A 67 19.06 13.50 -11.37
C SER A 67 19.36 12.82 -12.70
N THR A 68 18.36 12.18 -13.31
CA THR A 68 18.50 11.66 -14.67
C THR A 68 18.54 12.85 -15.61
N ASN A 69 19.76 13.24 -15.98
CA ASN A 69 20.03 14.28 -16.96
C ASN A 69 19.13 14.12 -18.21
N SER A 70 18.55 15.25 -18.62
CA SER A 70 17.70 15.50 -19.80
C SER A 70 18.16 14.76 -21.08
N LEU A 71 19.46 14.51 -21.23
CA LEU A 71 20.06 13.79 -22.35
C LEU A 71 19.58 12.33 -22.49
N SER A 72 19.30 11.63 -21.38
CA SER A 72 18.88 10.21 -21.42
C SER A 72 17.44 10.02 -21.91
N ALA A 73 16.59 11.04 -21.78
CA ALA A 73 15.25 11.07 -22.35
C ALA A 73 15.30 11.33 -23.86
N GLN A 74 16.27 12.12 -24.32
CA GLN A 74 16.45 12.46 -25.73
C GLN A 74 17.03 11.29 -26.55
N VAL A 75 17.97 10.52 -25.98
CA VAL A 75 18.52 9.29 -26.62
C VAL A 75 17.46 8.21 -26.81
N ARG A 76 16.50 8.07 -25.87
CA ARG A 76 15.36 7.13 -26.01
C ARG A 76 14.32 7.56 -27.06
N ARG A 77 14.28 8.83 -27.45
CA ARG A 77 13.41 9.31 -28.55
C ARG A 77 14.04 9.08 -29.91
N LEU A 78 15.35 9.27 -30.06
CA LEU A 78 16.08 9.08 -31.31
C LEU A 78 16.14 7.62 -31.77
N SER A 79 16.13 6.66 -30.84
CA SER A 79 16.11 5.22 -31.13
C SER A 79 14.75 4.71 -31.62
N ARG A 80 13.69 5.53 -31.58
CA ARG A 80 12.35 5.17 -32.08
C ARG A 80 12.02 5.69 -33.48
N SER A 81 12.89 6.51 -34.08
CA SER A 81 12.61 7.17 -35.36
C SER A 81 13.30 6.56 -36.58
N SER A 82 13.99 5.41 -36.46
CA SER A 82 14.61 4.75 -37.61
C SER A 82 14.25 3.27 -37.68
N SER A 83 13.21 2.95 -38.47
CA SER A 83 13.10 1.75 -39.33
C SER A 83 11.71 1.68 -39.97
N ARG A 84 11.58 2.25 -41.18
CA ARG A 84 10.54 1.87 -42.14
C ARG A 84 11.09 0.75 -43.04
N MET A 85 10.19 -0.18 -43.39
CA MET A 85 10.20 -1.14 -44.52
C MET A 85 10.87 -2.53 -44.38
N ASN A 86 9.99 -3.54 -44.22
CA ASN A 86 9.66 -4.64 -45.16
C ASN A 86 10.64 -5.78 -45.52
N ASN A 87 10.09 -7.02 -45.39
CA ASN A 87 10.18 -8.23 -46.23
C ASN A 87 11.49 -9.07 -46.31
N LEU A 88 11.56 -10.21 -45.60
CA LEU A 88 11.69 -11.61 -46.12
C LEU A 88 11.83 -12.62 -44.95
N PRO A 89 11.49 -13.92 -45.12
CA PRO A 89 11.32 -14.89 -44.04
C PRO A 89 12.56 -15.78 -43.82
N SER A 90 12.81 -16.18 -42.56
CA SER A 90 13.84 -17.17 -42.21
C SER A 90 13.40 -18.13 -41.08
N PRO A 91 13.98 -19.35 -41.01
CA PRO A 91 13.32 -20.56 -40.51
C PRO A 91 13.86 -21.08 -39.15
N ILE A 92 12.93 -21.43 -38.24
CA ILE A 92 12.98 -22.43 -37.13
C ILE A 92 14.07 -22.27 -36.01
N PRO A 93 13.99 -22.99 -34.86
CA PRO A 93 13.26 -22.66 -33.63
C PRO A 93 14.16 -22.45 -32.40
N SER A 94 13.79 -21.58 -31.47
CA SER A 94 14.31 -21.66 -30.09
C SER A 94 13.27 -21.20 -29.07
N THR A 95 12.70 -22.21 -28.41
CA THR A 95 12.16 -22.18 -27.03
C THR A 95 11.57 -20.86 -26.55
N GLN A 96 10.30 -20.65 -26.87
CA GLN A 96 9.47 -19.67 -26.19
C GLN A 96 9.36 -20.03 -24.70
N ARG A 97 10.23 -19.42 -23.89
CA ARG A 97 9.85 -19.10 -22.51
C ARG A 97 8.73 -18.08 -22.61
N HIS A 98 7.50 -18.58 -22.66
CA HIS A 98 6.32 -17.78 -22.35
C HIS A 98 6.51 -17.26 -20.93
N VAL A 99 7.02 -16.03 -20.80
CA VAL A 99 6.82 -15.25 -19.60
C VAL A 99 5.33 -14.92 -19.61
N VAL A 100 4.54 -15.79 -19.01
CA VAL A 100 3.15 -15.52 -18.70
C VAL A 100 3.20 -14.31 -17.75
N PRO A 101 2.63 -13.15 -18.11
CA PRO A 101 2.35 -12.19 -17.09
C PRO A 101 1.26 -12.83 -16.21
N SER A 102 1.64 -13.37 -15.05
CA SER A 102 0.71 -13.56 -13.93
C SER A 102 0.31 -12.18 -13.40
N ARG A 103 -0.28 -11.37 -14.26
CA ARG A 103 -1.22 -10.33 -13.86
C ARG A 103 -2.58 -10.98 -14.03
N GLY A 104 -2.91 -11.86 -13.07
CA GLY A 104 -4.30 -12.13 -12.79
C GLY A 104 -4.99 -10.78 -12.75
N ARG A 105 -6.05 -10.63 -13.55
CA ARG A 105 -6.88 -9.44 -13.56
C ARG A 105 -7.39 -9.26 -12.13
N GLN A 106 -6.66 -8.51 -11.32
CA GLN A 106 -7.16 -7.95 -10.09
C GLN A 106 -8.30 -7.07 -10.58
N ASN A 107 -9.53 -7.57 -10.45
CA ASN A 107 -10.71 -6.76 -10.64
C ASN A 107 -10.61 -5.67 -9.59
N PHE A 108 -9.97 -4.55 -9.93
CA PHE A 108 -9.98 -3.33 -9.14
C PHE A 108 -11.42 -2.84 -9.17
N GLN A 109 -12.26 -3.46 -8.34
CA GLN A 109 -13.56 -2.93 -8.03
C GLN A 109 -13.29 -1.53 -7.50
N PRO A 110 -13.88 -0.48 -8.10
CA PRO A 110 -13.65 0.86 -7.64
C PRO A 110 -14.16 0.97 -6.20
N CYS A 111 -13.26 1.09 -5.22
CA CYS A 111 -13.68 1.51 -3.89
C CYS A 111 -14.13 2.97 -3.99
N LYS A 112 -15.15 3.34 -3.21
CA LYS A 112 -15.55 4.75 -3.08
C LYS A 112 -14.67 5.52 -2.10
N CYS A 113 -13.65 4.87 -1.54
CA CYS A 113 -12.69 5.55 -0.70
C CYS A 113 -11.90 6.55 -1.51
N ARG A 114 -12.10 7.85 -1.20
CA ARG A 114 -11.13 8.85 -1.59
C ARG A 114 -9.81 8.45 -0.94
N ALA A 115 -8.74 8.42 -1.71
CA ALA A 115 -7.43 8.57 -1.13
C ALA A 115 -7.50 9.85 -0.27
N ASN A 116 -7.59 9.68 1.04
CA ASN A 116 -7.64 10.74 2.04
C ASN A 116 -6.60 11.82 1.68
N PRO A 117 -6.96 13.11 1.57
CA PRO A 117 -5.99 14.16 1.22
C PRO A 117 -4.76 14.22 2.15
N PHE A 118 -4.82 13.62 3.35
CA PHE A 118 -3.64 13.41 4.20
C PHE A 118 -2.52 12.58 3.53
N TYR A 119 -2.83 11.76 2.53
CA TYR A 119 -1.83 11.03 1.72
C TYR A 119 -0.92 11.96 0.89
N LEU A 120 -1.34 13.21 0.66
CA LEU A 120 -0.64 14.19 -0.17
C LEU A 120 0.06 15.28 0.65
N SER A 121 -0.11 15.30 1.97
CA SER A 121 0.67 16.18 2.85
C SER A 121 2.05 15.55 3.04
N GLU A 122 2.99 15.94 2.17
CA GLU A 122 4.42 15.76 2.40
C GLU A 122 4.75 16.22 3.84
N GLY A 123 5.08 15.26 4.73
CA GLY A 123 5.72 15.56 6.01
C GLY A 123 4.85 15.55 7.28
N ASN A 124 3.57 15.15 7.25
CA ASN A 124 2.72 15.14 8.47
C ASN A 124 2.31 13.75 8.98
N GLY A 125 2.85 12.67 8.41
CA GLY A 125 2.64 11.33 8.96
C GLY A 125 3.39 11.18 10.28
N PHE A 126 2.70 10.75 11.33
CA PHE A 126 3.40 10.32 12.54
C PHE A 126 4.10 9.00 12.26
N GLU A 127 5.42 9.03 12.42
CA GLU A 127 6.27 7.89 12.14
C GLU A 127 6.17 6.89 13.30
N ASN A 128 6.01 5.62 12.93
CA ASN A 128 6.31 4.44 13.74
C ASN A 128 5.23 3.90 14.68
N SER A 129 4.38 4.70 15.33
CA SER A 129 3.37 4.12 16.24
C SER A 129 2.25 5.06 16.68
N ALA A 130 1.06 4.52 16.94
CA ALA A 130 -0.09 5.23 17.49
C ALA A 130 -0.52 4.65 18.85
N LEU A 131 -0.75 5.50 19.84
CA LEU A 131 -1.35 5.08 21.10
C LEU A 131 -2.88 5.04 20.96
N LEU A 132 -3.43 3.91 21.36
CA LEU A 132 -4.85 3.58 21.26
C LEU A 132 -5.43 3.41 22.68
N ASN A 133 -6.62 3.95 22.90
CA ASN A 133 -7.37 3.78 24.13
C ASN A 133 -8.69 3.05 23.84
N HIS A 134 -9.41 2.69 24.90
CA HIS A 134 -10.80 2.24 24.74
C HIS A 134 -11.61 3.33 24.01
N GLY A 135 -12.25 2.95 22.90
CA GLY A 135 -13.01 3.86 22.06
C GLY A 135 -12.21 4.55 20.95
N SER A 136 -10.89 4.36 20.85
CA SER A 136 -10.12 4.87 19.71
C SER A 136 -10.62 4.26 18.40
N PHE A 137 -10.74 5.10 17.38
CA PHE A 137 -11.15 4.74 16.03
C PHE A 137 -9.95 4.48 15.14
N ILE A 138 -10.00 3.42 14.35
CA ILE A 138 -8.95 2.96 13.46
C ILE A 138 -9.54 2.78 12.07
N GLN A 139 -9.06 3.54 11.10
CA GLN A 139 -9.48 3.43 9.72
C GLN A 139 -8.33 2.90 8.85
N CYS A 140 -8.60 1.81 8.15
CA CYS A 140 -7.73 1.20 7.16
C CYS A 140 -8.46 1.20 5.82
N GLY A 141 -8.13 2.15 4.93
CA GLY A 141 -8.82 2.30 3.65
C GLY A 141 -10.32 2.60 3.81
N CYS A 142 -11.19 1.67 3.38
CA CYS A 142 -12.65 1.77 3.55
C CYS A 142 -13.16 1.23 4.88
N LEU A 143 -12.33 0.48 5.60
CA LEU A 143 -12.76 -0.27 6.78
C LEU A 143 -12.50 0.58 8.01
N ASN A 144 -13.53 0.74 8.85
CA ASN A 144 -13.46 1.45 10.11
C ASN A 144 -13.60 0.45 11.24
N PHE A 145 -12.74 0.59 12.23
CA PHE A 145 -12.70 -0.24 13.42
C PHE A 145 -12.63 0.63 14.66
N TYR A 146 -12.94 0.05 15.81
CA TYR A 146 -12.76 0.70 17.10
C TYR A 146 -12.30 -0.31 18.15
N ILE A 147 -11.63 0.19 19.19
CA ILE A 147 -11.21 -0.64 20.33
C ILE A 147 -12.33 -0.71 21.37
N GLN A 148 -12.80 -1.92 21.67
CA GLN A 148 -13.79 -2.18 22.71
C GLN A 148 -13.39 -3.40 23.54
N HIS A 149 -13.34 -3.25 24.87
CA HIS A 149 -13.03 -4.32 25.81
C HIS A 149 -11.81 -5.16 25.38
N HIS A 150 -10.68 -4.50 25.08
CA HIS A 150 -9.44 -5.16 24.66
C HIS A 150 -9.49 -5.89 23.31
N ARG A 151 -10.51 -5.61 22.48
CA ARG A 151 -10.69 -6.22 21.15
C ARG A 151 -10.92 -5.16 20.09
N VAL A 152 -10.47 -5.45 18.88
CA VAL A 152 -10.80 -4.68 17.67
C VAL A 152 -12.18 -5.10 17.19
N ARG A 153 -13.08 -4.14 16.96
CA ARG A 153 -14.43 -4.34 16.42
C ARG A 153 -14.60 -3.56 15.13
N ILE A 154 -15.38 -4.09 14.18
CA ILE A 154 -15.76 -3.35 12.96
C ILE A 154 -16.85 -2.33 13.30
N GLN A 155 -16.76 -1.15 12.70
CA GLN A 155 -17.81 -0.14 12.72
C GLN A 155 -18.62 -0.27 11.43
N ASP A 156 -19.91 -0.61 11.56
CA ASP A 156 -20.88 -0.74 10.45
C ASP A 156 -21.21 0.62 9.79
#